data_AF-A0A3D9HNE3-F1
#
_entry.id   AF-A0A3D9HNE3-F1
#
_cell.length_a   1.000
_cell.length_b   1.000
_cell.length_c   1.000
_cell.angle_alpha   90.00
_cell.angle_beta   90.00
_cell.angle_gamma   90.00
#
_symmetry.space_group_name_H-M   'P 1'
#
loop_
_entity.id
_entity.type
_entity.pdbx_description
1 polymer ?
#
loop_
_entity_poly.entity_id
_entity_poly.type
_entity_poly.pdbx_seq_one_letter_code
_entity_poly.pdbx_strand_id
1 'polypeptide(L)' 'MGIWITGVCMAVVALLGLFISSRAVDGTLSWVGILLFVFGTAFIYRQIVRNT' A
#
# COMPACT_ATOMS: atom_id res chain seq x y z
N MET A 1 -7.21 17.03 9.74
CA MET A 1 -6.18 16.18 10.39
C MET A 1 -6.27 14.70 9.99
N GLY A 2 -7.46 14.07 9.92
CA GLY A 2 -7.59 12.63 9.63
C GLY A 2 -7.09 12.13 8.25
N ILE A 3 -7.07 12.99 7.22
CA ILE A 3 -6.60 12.62 5.86
C ILE A 3 -5.10 12.31 5.84
N TRP A 4 -4.30 13.05 6.61
CA TRP A 4 -2.86 12.80 6.73
C TRP A 4 -2.57 11.50 7.47
N ILE A 5 -3.29 11.23 8.56
CA ILE A 5 -3.15 10.00 9.35
C ILE A 5 -3.49 8.77 8.48
N THR A 6 -4.59 8.84 7.72
CA THR A 6 -4.97 7.76 6.82
C THR A 6 -3.96 7.54 5.69
N GLY A 7 -3.36 8.61 5.15
CA GLY A 7 -2.26 8.50 4.19
C GLY A 7 -1.03 7.77 4.75
N VAL A 8 -0.61 8.13 5.97
CA VAL A 8 0.53 7.49 6.65
C VAL A 8 0.23 6.02 6.97
N CYS A 9 -0.96 5.71 7.51
CA CYS A 9 -1.36 4.33 7.78
C CYS A 9 -1.38 3.48 6.50
N MET A 10 -1.89 4.02 5.39
CA MET A 10 -1.89 3.31 4.11
C MET A 10 -0.49 3.09 3.55
N ALA A 11 0.46 4.01 3.80
CA ALA A 11 1.85 3.82 3.41
C ALA A 11 2.50 2.64 4.17
N VAL A 12 2.25 2.54 5.48
CA VAL A 12 2.72 1.41 6.29
C VAL A 12 2.12 0.10 5.79
N VAL A 13 0.82 0.07 5.52
CA VAL A 13 0.12 -1.12 5.00
C VAL A 13 0.68 -1.54 3.63
N ALA A 14 0.94 -0.59 2.74
CA ALA A 14 1.54 -0.87 1.44
C ALA A 14 2.94 -1.51 1.58
N LEU A 15 3.79 -0.95 2.43
CA LEU A 15 5.13 -1.48 2.69
C LEU A 15 5.10 -2.87 3.32
N LEU A 16 4.14 -3.12 4.23
CA LEU A 16 3.93 -4.45 4.80
C LEU A 16 3.49 -5.47 3.72
N GLY A 17 2.61 -5.07 2.79
CA GLY A 17 2.25 -5.89 1.64
C GLY A 17 3.45 -6.27 0.78
N LEU A 18 4.34 -5.32 0.51
CA LEU A 18 5.58 -5.55 -0.24
C LEU A 18 6.53 -6.51 0.52
N PHE A 19 6.62 -6.36 1.84
CA PHE A 19 7.45 -7.21 2.68
C PHE A 19 6.92 -8.65 2.78
N ILE A 20 5.60 -8.83 2.81
CA ILE A 20 4.97 -10.15 2.74
C ILE A 20 5.23 -10.77 1.37
N SER A 21 5.08 -9.99 0.30
CA SER A 21 5.34 -10.45 -1.06
C SER A 21 6.79 -10.91 -1.26
N SER A 22 7.76 -10.25 -0.63
CA SER A 22 9.19 -10.59 -0.78
C SER A 22 9.59 -11.87 -0.05
N ARG A 23 8.76 -12.32 0.90
CA ARG A 23 8.94 -13.57 1.67
C ARG A 23 7.94 -14.65 1.31
N ALA A 24 7.07 -14.39 0.34
CA ALA A 24 6.03 -15.32 -0.05
C ALA A 24 6.66 -16.53 -0.76
N VAL A 25 6.43 -17.72 -0.20
CA VAL A 25 6.79 -19.00 -0.82
C VAL A 25 5.76 -19.39 -1.88
N ASP A 26 4.48 -19.07 -1.62
CA ASP A 26 3.37 -19.35 -2.53
C ASP A 26 3.10 -18.19 -3.48
N GLY A 27 2.94 -18.51 -4.77
CA GLY A 27 2.72 -17.51 -5.82
C GLY A 27 1.50 -16.62 -5.56
N THR A 28 0.40 -17.18 -5.03
CA THR A 28 -0.81 -16.43 -4.70
C THR A 28 -0.54 -15.35 -3.65
N LEU A 29 0.22 -15.66 -2.60
CA LEU A 29 0.53 -14.71 -1.54
C LEU A 29 1.46 -13.59 -2.04
N SER A 30 2.37 -13.91 -2.96
CA SER A 30 3.22 -12.93 -3.65
C SER A 30 2.36 -11.93 -4.42
N TRP A 31 1.45 -12.41 -5.27
CA TRP A 31 0.53 -11.55 -6.03
C TRP A 31 -0.36 -10.67 -5.14
N VAL A 32 -0.88 -11.22 -4.04
CA VAL A 32 -1.69 -10.46 -3.08
C VAL A 32 -0.87 -9.32 -2.46
N GLY A 33 0.37 -9.58 -2.03
CA GLY A 33 1.24 -8.56 -1.47
C GLY A 33 1.59 -7.45 -2.47
N ILE A 34 1.85 -7.81 -3.73
CA ILE A 34 2.08 -6.85 -4.83
C ILE A 34 0.83 -5.98 -5.08
N LEU A 35 -0.34 -6.60 -5.19
CA LEU A 35 -1.60 -5.87 -5.41
C LEU A 35 -1.90 -4.90 -4.27
N LEU A 36 -1.63 -5.31 -3.03
CA LEU A 36 -1.84 -4.50 -1.84
C LEU A 36 -0.87 -3.29 -1.81
N PHE A 37 0.37 -3.48 -2.25
CA PHE A 37 1.33 -2.37 -2.43
C PHE A 37 0.89 -1.38 -3.52
N VAL A 38 0.48 -1.89 -4.69
CA VAL A 38 0.01 -1.06 -5.82
C VAL A 38 -1.25 -0.28 -5.43
N PHE A 39 -2.19 -0.91 -4.74
CA PHE A 39 -3.40 -0.25 -4.28
C PHE A 39 -3.10 0.85 -3.24
N GLY A 40 -2.24 0.56 -2.27
CA GLY A 40 -1.84 1.53 -1.25
C GLY A 40 -1.13 2.75 -1.84
N THR A 41 -0.21 2.53 -2.78
CA THR A 41 0.49 3.62 -3.48
C THR A 41 -0.46 4.45 -4.35
N ALA A 42 -1.36 3.82 -5.11
CA ALA A 42 -2.38 4.51 -5.89
C ALA A 42 -3.33 5.34 -5.02
N PHE A 43 -3.73 4.82 -3.85
CA PHE A 43 -4.56 5.54 -2.89
C PHE A 43 -3.86 6.80 -2.38
N ILE A 44 -2.59 6.70 -1.97
CA ILE A 44 -1.80 7.86 -1.50
C ILE A 44 -1.66 8.89 -2.61
N TYR A 45 -1.30 8.46 -3.83
CA TYR A 45 -1.18 9.36 -4.97
C TYR A 45 -2.47 10.12 -5.24
N ARG A 46 -3.62 9.44 -5.20
CA ARG A 46 -4.94 10.09 -5.34
C ARG A 46 -5.20 11.13 -4.26
N GLN A 47 -4.79 10.90 -3.01
CA GLN A 47 -4.93 11.88 -1.94
C GLN A 47 -4.04 13.10 -2.17
N ILE A 48 -2.80 12.90 -2.65
CA ILE A 48 -1.89 13.98 -3.00
C ILE A 48 -2.51 14.86 -4.10
N VAL A 49 -2.97 14.25 -5.20
CA VAL A 49 -3.58 14.98 -6.32
C VAL A 49 -4.83 15.75 -5.93
N ARG A 50 -5.65 15.22 -5.01
CA ARG A 50 -6.85 15.91 -4.53
C ARG A 50 -6.56 17.09 -3.59
N ASN A 51 -5.42 17.06 -2.91
CA ASN A 51 -5.03 18.06 -1.93
C ASN A 51 -3.98 19.06 -2.46
N THR A 52 -3.59 18.93 -3.73
CA THR A 52 -2.72 19.87 -4.46
C THR A 52 -3.59 20.76 -5.32
#